data_AF-A0A7K1KK13-F1
#
_entry.id   AF-A0A7K1KK13-F1
#
_cell.length_a   1.000
_cell.length_b   1.000
_cell.length_c   1.000
_cell.angle_alpha   90.00
_cell.angle_beta   90.00
_cell.angle_gamma   90.00
#
_symmetry.space_group_name_H-M   'P 1'
#
loop_
_entity.id
_entity.type
_entity.pdbx_description
1 polymer ?
#
loop_
_entity_poly.entity_id
_entity_poly.type
_entity_poly.pdbx_seq_one_letter_code
_entity_poly.pdbx_strand_id
1 'polypeptide(L)'
;MSNTLTIDINSKSCGSFLGAAIGDSLGWPYELRAGTVQVSYTGKDAFPDWSRRTGGRFYNHEEVIGAGDYSDDTQLILATARSLQYGKKWFDAFSLVELPFWTKYERGGGGATKRAAKLWLEGRQPWQAADKQRHQYFQAGGNGVAMRILPHCIDRAVDAEFRLLANDIFRNGITTHGHPLALIGALAYGYAVWHGVKVFKTLEYGELVDTLLSSVSDWGAIPSDNDLYGEWFDAANQALKNYQELWNKSLDSFVRNLEFIKSEIQKGALLVEGDVLGKIGFYDKRINGAGTVAAMSAVFIVSSNAINPEQGLLKVAKADGADSDTIASMAGGLYGALFGEEWAARYIEYVQDREYIRRISKQIVNNPGATDKTPPPITESMLTSFYNKLPALIADKKVILPDGRRATLLEGVEIAPETAKYSVVRYKFITDDSQKLYIKKFSRKPQKERTLLDYATTAHGKSDIARPQSVSNRIGVKIGTSLFEETIDFYSNRAGLEVKKKTNDYARFKNGLSVYKNAKNKNGEQTPSLVLCFMVEDIKAVFKNIEQSDLKIVTSLTTAEAESFFKCLDPNGYVVEFNQV
;
A
#
# COMPACT_ATOMS: atom_id res chain seq x y z
N MET A 1 3.50 18.13 52.92
CA MET A 1 3.08 18.84 51.69
C MET A 1 3.43 17.93 50.52
N SER A 2 2.45 17.20 50.01
CA SER A 2 2.64 16.27 48.88
C SER A 2 2.81 17.09 47.61
N ASN A 3 4.04 17.17 47.12
CA ASN A 3 4.35 17.78 45.83
C ASN A 3 3.95 16.76 44.75
N THR A 4 2.67 16.70 44.42
CA THR A 4 2.18 15.84 43.34
C THR A 4 2.70 16.45 42.04
N LEU A 5 3.82 15.92 41.55
CA LEU A 5 4.41 16.28 40.25
C LEU A 5 3.32 16.16 39.19
N THR A 6 2.78 17.29 38.76
CA THR A 6 1.78 17.35 37.71
C THR A 6 2.53 17.06 36.40
N ILE A 7 2.24 15.94 35.75
CA ILE A 7 2.90 15.54 34.50
C ILE A 7 2.66 16.64 33.47
N ASP A 8 3.72 17.24 32.94
CA ASP A 8 3.58 18.34 31.98
C ASP A 8 3.02 17.85 30.62
N ILE A 9 2.46 18.78 29.85
CA ILE A 9 1.85 18.52 28.55
C ILE A 9 2.86 17.97 27.52
N ASN A 10 4.14 18.34 27.61
CA ASN A 10 5.19 17.82 26.73
C ASN A 10 5.49 16.36 27.06
N SER A 11 5.53 15.98 28.34
CA SER A 11 5.71 14.60 28.79
C SER A 11 4.53 13.72 28.35
N LYS A 12 3.29 14.20 28.48
CA LYS A 12 2.10 13.50 27.95
C LYS A 12 2.11 13.39 26.43
N SER A 13 2.49 14.45 25.72
CA SER A 13 2.65 14.42 24.26
C SER A 13 3.71 13.39 23.83
N CYS A 14 4.91 13.44 24.41
CA CYS A 14 5.97 12.46 24.17
C CYS A 14 5.51 11.04 24.49
N GLY A 15 4.89 10.87 25.65
CA GLY A 15 4.32 9.61 26.10
C GLY A 15 3.30 9.04 25.13
N SER A 16 2.38 9.86 24.63
CA SER A 16 1.37 9.44 23.65
C SER A 16 2.01 8.98 22.35
N PHE A 17 2.93 9.77 21.80
CA PHE A 17 3.56 9.45 20.53
C PHE A 17 4.46 8.21 20.61
N LEU A 18 5.29 8.12 21.65
CA LEU A 18 6.13 6.94 21.89
C LEU A 18 5.29 5.73 22.26
N GLY A 19 4.28 5.90 23.11
CA GLY A 19 3.36 4.85 23.52
C GLY A 19 2.64 4.22 22.33
N ALA A 20 2.16 5.04 21.39
CA ALA A 20 1.56 4.55 20.16
C ALA A 20 2.57 3.75 19.31
N ALA A 21 3.79 4.28 19.13
CA ALA A 21 4.84 3.58 18.39
C ALA A 21 5.29 2.27 19.07
N ILE A 22 5.32 2.22 20.39
CA ILE A 22 5.60 1.03 21.19
C ILE A 22 4.49 -0.01 20.99
N GLY A 23 3.22 0.41 21.12
CA GLY A 23 2.06 -0.46 20.92
C GLY A 23 2.02 -1.08 19.52
N ASP A 24 2.17 -0.24 18.49
CA ASP A 24 2.32 -0.65 17.09
C ASP A 24 3.43 -1.70 16.94
N SER A 25 4.66 -1.35 17.35
CA SER A 25 5.83 -2.23 17.19
C SER A 25 5.73 -3.55 17.98
N LEU A 26 5.02 -3.57 19.11
CA LEU A 26 4.74 -4.80 19.88
C LEU A 26 3.64 -5.64 19.22
N GLY A 27 2.62 -4.99 18.64
CA GLY A 27 1.43 -5.63 18.12
C GLY A 27 1.58 -6.16 16.70
N TRP A 28 2.42 -5.52 15.89
CA TRP A 28 2.55 -5.81 14.47
C TRP A 28 3.04 -7.22 14.11
N PRO A 29 3.96 -7.85 14.87
CA PRO A 29 4.34 -9.24 14.61
C PRO A 29 3.18 -10.24 14.72
N TYR A 30 2.12 -9.89 15.47
CA TYR A 30 0.98 -10.75 15.78
C TYR A 30 -0.28 -10.41 14.97
N GLU A 31 -0.23 -9.35 14.16
CA GLU A 31 -1.38 -8.94 13.36
C GLU A 31 -1.70 -10.02 12.33
N LEU A 32 -2.99 -10.35 12.17
CA LEU A 32 -3.44 -11.37 11.21
C LEU A 32 -2.95 -11.14 9.78
N ARG A 33 -2.76 -9.88 9.37
CA ARG A 33 -2.36 -9.50 8.00
C ARG A 33 -0.87 -9.23 7.87
N ALA A 34 -0.12 -9.33 8.97
CA ALA A 34 1.32 -9.13 8.98
C ALA A 34 2.05 -10.07 8.03
N GLY A 35 1.51 -11.27 7.79
CA GLY A 35 2.15 -12.29 6.95
C GLY A 35 3.41 -12.86 7.61
N THR A 36 3.45 -12.88 8.95
CA THR A 36 4.57 -13.32 9.77
C THR A 36 5.00 -14.74 9.39
N VAL A 37 6.29 -14.88 9.06
CA VAL A 37 6.92 -16.16 8.68
C VAL A 37 7.74 -16.71 9.85
N GLN A 38 8.60 -15.88 10.43
CA GLN A 38 9.48 -16.26 11.52
C GLN A 38 9.57 -15.14 12.54
N VAL A 39 9.63 -15.51 13.83
CA VAL A 39 9.81 -14.60 14.96
C VAL A 39 11.02 -15.09 15.78
N SER A 40 11.93 -14.19 16.10
CA SER A 40 13.16 -14.47 16.85
C SER A 40 13.34 -13.47 17.99
N TYR A 41 13.67 -13.97 19.18
CA TYR A 41 13.97 -13.16 20.35
C TYR A 41 15.48 -13.19 20.59
N THR A 42 16.18 -12.14 20.16
CA THR A 42 17.64 -12.04 20.21
C THR A 42 18.16 -11.38 21.51
N GLY A 43 17.42 -11.46 22.62
CA GLY A 43 17.81 -10.90 23.92
C GLY A 43 17.46 -9.41 24.13
N LYS A 44 16.64 -8.82 23.24
CA LYS A 44 15.90 -7.57 23.52
C LYS A 44 14.55 -7.98 24.11
N ASP A 45 14.41 -7.95 25.43
CA ASP A 45 13.40 -8.69 26.20
C ASP A 45 11.91 -8.46 25.86
N ALA A 46 11.56 -7.51 24.98
CA ALA A 46 10.17 -7.21 24.62
C ALA A 46 9.83 -7.23 23.12
N PHE A 47 10.79 -6.88 22.24
CA PHE A 47 10.53 -6.74 20.81
C PHE A 47 11.21 -7.86 20.03
N PRO A 48 10.48 -8.66 19.26
CA PRO A 48 11.09 -9.66 18.41
C PRO A 48 11.65 -9.04 17.12
N ASP A 49 12.77 -9.60 16.63
CA ASP A 49 13.08 -9.53 15.21
C ASP A 49 12.19 -10.53 14.48
N TRP A 50 11.64 -10.17 13.33
CA TRP A 50 10.75 -11.07 12.59
C TRP A 50 10.84 -10.86 11.09
N SER A 51 10.40 -11.85 10.32
CA SER A 51 10.27 -11.74 8.88
C SER A 51 8.82 -11.87 8.47
N ARG A 52 8.45 -11.14 7.43
CA ARG A 52 7.11 -11.19 6.85
C ARG A 52 7.13 -11.42 5.37
N ARG A 53 6.11 -12.13 4.88
CA ARG A 53 5.87 -12.29 3.45
C ARG A 53 5.10 -11.09 2.92
N THR A 54 5.64 -10.41 1.93
CA THR A 54 5.07 -9.19 1.36
C THR A 54 5.30 -9.09 -0.15
N GLY A 55 4.59 -8.17 -0.79
CA GLY A 55 4.56 -8.02 -2.24
C GLY A 55 3.29 -8.58 -2.88
N GLY A 56 3.08 -8.22 -4.14
CA GLY A 56 1.95 -8.70 -4.94
C GLY A 56 2.24 -10.07 -5.53
N ARG A 57 1.22 -10.66 -6.17
CA ARG A 57 1.24 -12.01 -6.77
C ARG A 57 2.52 -12.34 -7.57
N PHE A 58 3.15 -11.36 -8.19
CA PHE A 58 4.31 -11.55 -9.07
C PHE A 58 5.66 -11.25 -8.44
N TYR A 59 5.71 -10.62 -7.25
CA TYR A 59 6.93 -10.15 -6.59
C TYR A 59 6.87 -10.41 -5.08
N ASN A 60 6.30 -11.56 -4.72
CA ASN A 60 6.28 -12.05 -3.35
C ASN A 60 7.73 -12.25 -2.85
N HIS A 61 8.04 -11.71 -1.68
CA HIS A 61 9.37 -11.77 -1.06
C HIS A 61 9.25 -11.70 0.46
N GLU A 62 10.30 -12.10 1.15
CA GLU A 62 10.41 -11.94 2.59
C GLU A 62 11.10 -10.61 2.93
N GLU A 63 10.49 -9.86 3.83
CA GLU A 63 11.02 -8.61 4.38
C GLU A 63 11.36 -8.84 5.85
N VAL A 64 12.62 -8.58 6.22
CA VAL A 64 13.05 -8.60 7.63
C VAL A 64 12.65 -7.29 8.30
N ILE A 65 11.98 -7.42 9.43
CA ILE A 65 11.49 -6.35 10.30
C ILE A 65 12.32 -6.41 11.58
N GLY A 66 13.00 -5.31 11.89
CA GLY A 66 13.85 -5.24 13.07
C GLY A 66 13.04 -5.10 14.35
N ALA A 67 13.58 -5.58 15.47
CA ALA A 67 13.00 -5.34 16.79
C ALA A 67 12.76 -3.84 17.04
N GLY A 68 11.50 -3.47 17.30
CA GLY A 68 11.06 -2.10 17.55
C GLY A 68 10.73 -1.28 16.29
N ASP A 69 10.76 -1.88 15.10
CA ASP A 69 10.25 -1.26 13.87
C ASP A 69 8.71 -1.15 13.92
N TYR A 70 8.18 0.00 13.51
CA TYR A 70 6.74 0.28 13.49
C TYR A 70 6.09 0.09 12.09
N SER A 71 4.77 -0.11 12.07
CA SER A 71 3.91 -0.32 10.89
C SER A 71 3.44 1.00 10.25
N ASP A 72 2.41 0.93 9.39
CA ASP A 72 1.77 2.13 8.83
C ASP A 72 1.04 3.00 9.86
N ASP A 73 0.67 2.45 11.00
CA ASP A 73 0.03 3.17 12.10
C ASP A 73 0.86 4.35 12.58
N THR A 74 2.07 4.06 13.04
CA THR A 74 3.01 5.10 13.46
C THR A 74 3.42 5.98 12.28
N GLN A 75 3.57 5.41 11.07
CA GLN A 75 3.90 6.21 9.89
C GLN A 75 2.84 7.29 9.62
N LEU A 76 1.56 6.96 9.79
CA LEU A 76 0.45 7.87 9.55
C LEU A 76 0.24 8.84 10.72
N ILE A 77 0.51 8.45 11.96
CA ILE A 77 0.63 9.39 13.09
C ILE A 77 1.70 10.44 12.76
N LEU A 78 2.89 10.02 12.31
CA LEU A 78 3.99 10.94 11.99
C LEU A 78 3.70 11.80 10.76
N ALA A 79 2.98 11.27 9.77
CA ALA A 79 2.49 12.03 8.60
C ALA A 79 1.49 13.12 9.01
N THR A 80 0.52 12.79 9.86
CA THR A 80 -0.42 13.79 10.41
C THR A 80 0.34 14.84 11.22
N ALA A 81 1.29 14.44 12.06
CA ALA A 81 2.12 15.33 12.87
C ALA A 81 2.93 16.33 12.03
N ARG A 82 3.56 15.86 10.95
CA ARG A 82 4.28 16.74 10.01
C ARG A 82 3.31 17.69 9.30
N SER A 83 2.13 17.21 8.93
CA SER A 83 1.11 18.04 8.27
C SER A 83 0.66 19.20 9.15
N LEU A 84 0.50 18.99 10.47
CA LEU A 84 0.12 20.03 11.42
C LEU A 84 1.13 21.18 11.52
N GLN A 85 2.38 20.97 11.11
CA GLN A 85 3.37 22.04 11.01
C GLN A 85 3.02 23.08 9.93
N TYR A 86 2.06 22.78 9.06
CA TYR A 86 1.52 23.69 8.05
C TYR A 86 0.30 24.50 8.52
N GLY A 87 0.00 24.50 9.82
CA GLY A 87 -1.01 25.38 10.41
C GLY A 87 -2.36 25.21 9.73
N LYS A 88 -2.95 26.30 9.24
CA LYS A 88 -4.26 26.26 8.55
C LYS A 88 -4.24 25.44 7.25
N LYS A 89 -3.06 25.18 6.71
CA LYS A 89 -2.82 24.39 5.48
C LYS A 89 -2.49 22.92 5.76
N TRP A 90 -2.64 22.44 6.99
CA TRP A 90 -2.37 21.03 7.33
C TRP A 90 -3.13 20.04 6.44
N PHE A 91 -4.36 20.36 6.05
CA PHE A 91 -5.17 19.49 5.20
C PHE A 91 -4.53 19.27 3.83
N ASP A 92 -4.01 20.33 3.22
CA ASP A 92 -3.32 20.25 1.92
C ASP A 92 -1.99 19.50 2.08
N ALA A 93 -1.27 19.74 3.18
CA ALA A 93 -0.05 19.00 3.49
C ALA A 93 -0.31 17.49 3.63
N PHE A 94 -1.36 17.12 4.35
CA PHE A 94 -1.69 15.72 4.56
C PHE A 94 -2.18 15.05 3.29
N SER A 95 -3.14 15.67 2.59
CA SER A 95 -3.81 15.08 1.43
C SER A 95 -2.98 15.11 0.16
N LEU A 96 -2.19 16.17 -0.07
CA LEU A 96 -1.48 16.38 -1.33
C LEU A 96 0.02 16.03 -1.27
N VAL A 97 0.59 15.84 -0.08
CA VAL A 97 2.02 15.52 0.09
C VAL A 97 2.19 14.22 0.87
N GLU A 98 1.75 14.18 2.12
CA GLU A 98 2.05 13.07 3.02
C GLU A 98 1.37 11.75 2.58
N LEU A 99 0.06 11.76 2.31
CA LEU A 99 -0.65 10.56 1.85
C LEU A 99 -0.10 10.02 0.52
N PRO A 100 0.07 10.84 -0.54
CA PRO A 100 0.66 10.38 -1.80
C PRO A 100 2.06 9.79 -1.64
N PHE A 101 2.94 10.43 -0.86
CA PHE A 101 4.29 9.94 -0.65
C PHE A 101 4.34 8.69 0.24
N TRP A 102 3.49 8.61 1.26
CA TRP A 102 3.37 7.47 2.16
C TRP A 102 3.20 6.14 1.40
N THR A 103 2.49 6.13 0.27
CA THR A 103 2.34 4.94 -0.58
C THR A 103 3.66 4.31 -1.05
N LYS A 104 4.79 5.02 -0.95
CA LYS A 104 6.12 4.57 -1.37
C LYS A 104 6.93 3.91 -0.27
N TYR A 105 6.60 4.19 0.99
CA TYR A 105 7.27 3.62 2.16
C TYR A 105 6.31 2.92 3.14
N GLU A 106 5.02 2.79 2.79
CA GLU A 106 4.01 2.11 3.60
C GLU A 106 4.46 0.69 4.00
N ARG A 107 4.18 0.33 5.25
CA ARG A 107 4.44 -1.01 5.77
C ARG A 107 3.19 -1.55 6.49
N GLY A 108 2.25 -2.09 5.73
CA GLY A 108 1.00 -2.65 6.30
C GLY A 108 -0.26 -1.91 5.83
N GLY A 109 -0.09 -0.87 5.01
CA GLY A 109 -1.13 0.07 4.61
C GLY A 109 -2.45 -0.58 4.24
N GLY A 110 -3.50 -0.22 4.98
CA GLY A 110 -4.88 -0.64 4.68
C GLY A 110 -5.32 -0.28 3.26
N GLY A 111 -6.06 -1.18 2.61
CA GLY A 111 -6.47 -1.02 1.21
C GLY A 111 -7.30 0.24 0.93
N ALA A 112 -8.13 0.68 1.87
CA ALA A 112 -8.91 1.92 1.75
C ALA A 112 -8.00 3.16 1.72
N THR A 113 -7.10 3.28 2.70
CA THR A 113 -6.10 4.35 2.78
C THR A 113 -5.26 4.44 1.51
N LYS A 114 -4.76 3.30 1.01
CA LYS A 114 -3.96 3.26 -0.24
C LYS A 114 -4.73 3.70 -1.47
N ARG A 115 -6.00 3.28 -1.61
CA ARG A 115 -6.86 3.72 -2.73
C ARG A 115 -7.13 5.23 -2.66
N ALA A 116 -7.39 5.76 -1.47
CA ALA A 116 -7.61 7.19 -1.30
C ALA A 116 -6.34 8.01 -1.58
N ALA A 117 -5.18 7.59 -1.05
CA ALA A 117 -3.90 8.22 -1.34
C ALA A 117 -3.57 8.23 -2.85
N LYS A 118 -3.94 7.17 -3.57
CA LYS A 118 -3.82 7.13 -5.03
C LYS A 118 -4.71 8.16 -5.72
N LEU A 119 -5.97 8.33 -5.29
CA LEU A 119 -6.88 9.34 -5.85
C LEU A 119 -6.33 10.76 -5.63
N TRP A 120 -5.80 11.04 -4.44
CA TRP A 120 -5.13 12.32 -4.17
C TRP A 120 -3.91 12.55 -5.06
N LEU A 121 -3.10 11.52 -5.30
CA LEU A 121 -1.96 11.58 -6.24
C LEU A 121 -2.41 11.86 -7.68
N GLU A 122 -3.60 11.38 -8.08
CA GLU A 122 -4.26 11.68 -9.36
C GLU A 122 -4.90 13.08 -9.38
N GLY A 123 -4.76 13.86 -8.30
CA GLY A 123 -5.34 15.20 -8.18
C GLY A 123 -6.84 15.22 -7.92
N ARG A 124 -7.41 14.13 -7.39
CA ARG A 124 -8.86 13.97 -7.20
C ARG A 124 -9.21 13.60 -5.76
N GLN A 125 -10.22 14.26 -5.20
CA GLN A 125 -10.75 13.90 -3.88
C GLN A 125 -11.49 12.54 -3.94
N PRO A 126 -11.41 11.69 -2.90
CA PRO A 126 -12.04 10.37 -2.94
C PRO A 126 -13.55 10.36 -3.20
N TRP A 127 -14.27 11.34 -2.66
CA TRP A 127 -15.72 11.48 -2.85
C TRP A 127 -16.09 12.05 -4.23
N GLN A 128 -15.14 12.61 -4.97
CA GLN A 128 -15.31 13.06 -6.36
C GLN A 128 -14.88 11.99 -7.38
N ALA A 129 -14.48 10.79 -6.93
CA ALA A 129 -14.06 9.71 -7.80
C ALA A 129 -15.20 9.12 -8.65
N ALA A 130 -14.83 8.29 -9.63
CA ALA A 130 -15.80 7.53 -10.42
C ALA A 130 -16.65 6.63 -9.52
N ASP A 131 -17.88 6.33 -9.95
CA ASP A 131 -18.92 5.74 -9.10
C ASP A 131 -18.46 4.52 -8.28
N LYS A 132 -17.77 3.56 -8.91
CA LYS A 132 -17.21 2.39 -8.21
C LYS A 132 -16.21 2.76 -7.11
N GLN A 133 -15.28 3.66 -7.39
CA GLN A 133 -14.24 4.07 -6.43
C GLN A 133 -14.84 4.91 -5.30
N ARG A 134 -15.77 5.81 -5.64
CA ARG A 134 -16.52 6.61 -4.68
C ARG A 134 -17.34 5.73 -3.74
N HIS A 135 -18.06 4.74 -4.27
CA HIS A 135 -18.80 3.78 -3.46
C HIS A 135 -17.87 2.97 -2.54
N GLN A 136 -16.73 2.49 -3.04
CA GLN A 136 -15.72 1.82 -2.20
C GLN A 136 -15.15 2.70 -1.09
N TYR A 137 -15.02 4.01 -1.32
CA TYR A 137 -14.58 4.98 -0.32
C TYR A 137 -15.63 5.18 0.78
N PHE A 138 -16.90 5.29 0.43
CA PHE A 138 -17.99 5.41 1.41
C PHE A 138 -18.29 4.12 2.16
N GLN A 139 -17.89 2.96 1.63
CA GLN A 139 -17.92 1.66 2.33
C GLN A 139 -16.70 1.42 3.24
N ALA A 140 -15.72 2.33 3.27
CA ALA A 140 -14.51 2.17 4.07
C ALA A 140 -14.77 2.52 5.55
N GLY A 141 -15.16 1.52 6.34
CA GLY A 141 -15.40 1.62 7.80
C GLY A 141 -14.24 1.25 8.72
N GLY A 142 -13.03 1.15 8.16
CA GLY A 142 -11.84 0.71 8.89
C GLY A 142 -11.32 1.69 9.95
N ASN A 143 -10.45 1.20 10.83
CA ASN A 143 -9.75 1.95 11.89
C ASN A 143 -8.66 2.92 11.39
N GLY A 144 -8.41 2.95 10.08
CA GLY A 144 -7.40 3.78 9.43
C GLY A 144 -7.37 5.24 9.86
N VAL A 145 -8.53 5.80 10.22
CA VAL A 145 -8.64 7.16 10.77
C VAL A 145 -8.25 7.21 12.24
N ALA A 146 -8.85 6.36 13.08
CA ALA A 146 -8.64 6.36 14.52
C ALA A 146 -7.16 6.16 14.89
N MET A 147 -6.45 5.31 14.14
CA MET A 147 -5.04 5.03 14.40
C MET A 147 -4.09 6.22 14.20
N ARG A 148 -4.51 7.29 13.49
CA ARG A 148 -3.62 8.39 13.08
C ARG A 148 -4.03 9.78 13.57
N ILE A 149 -5.09 9.90 14.36
CA ILE A 149 -5.61 11.21 14.82
C ILE A 149 -4.95 11.74 16.10
N LEU A 150 -4.07 10.94 16.73
CA LEU A 150 -3.34 11.32 17.94
C LEU A 150 -2.73 12.74 17.87
N PRO A 151 -2.07 13.16 16.77
CA PRO A 151 -1.45 14.48 16.70
C PRO A 151 -2.46 15.64 16.82
N HIS A 152 -3.67 15.49 16.27
CA HIS A 152 -4.72 16.51 16.40
C HIS A 152 -5.15 16.67 17.85
N CYS A 153 -5.20 15.57 18.61
CA CYS A 153 -5.58 15.60 20.02
C CYS A 153 -4.57 16.37 20.86
N ILE A 154 -3.28 16.24 20.53
CA ILE A 154 -2.19 16.99 21.19
C ILE A 154 -2.22 18.46 20.77
N ASP A 155 -2.37 18.76 19.49
CA ASP A 155 -2.43 20.14 18.96
C ASP A 155 -3.59 20.94 19.59
N ARG A 156 -4.72 20.25 19.83
CA ARG A 156 -5.94 20.80 20.44
C ARG A 156 -6.03 20.58 21.95
N ALA A 157 -4.96 20.14 22.61
CA ALA A 157 -5.01 19.75 24.03
C ALA A 157 -5.33 20.92 24.98
N VAL A 158 -5.03 22.16 24.58
CA VAL A 158 -5.32 23.37 25.38
C VAL A 158 -6.71 23.96 25.10
N ASP A 159 -7.37 23.55 24.01
CA ASP A 159 -8.69 24.07 23.66
C ASP A 159 -9.72 23.59 24.67
N ALA A 160 -10.58 24.49 25.15
CA ALA A 160 -11.56 24.16 26.19
C ALA A 160 -12.63 23.17 25.70
N GLU A 161 -13.09 23.33 24.46
CA GLU A 161 -14.17 22.57 23.85
C GLU A 161 -13.67 21.55 22.83
N PHE A 162 -14.31 20.38 22.77
CA PHE A 162 -13.93 19.32 21.82
C PHE A 162 -14.30 19.64 20.36
N ARG A 163 -15.19 20.61 20.11
CA ARG A 163 -15.76 20.91 18.78
C ARG A 163 -14.71 21.20 17.70
N LEU A 164 -13.65 21.93 18.03
CA LEU A 164 -12.58 22.23 17.06
C LEU A 164 -11.79 20.98 16.70
N LEU A 165 -11.46 20.15 17.70
CA LEU A 165 -10.82 18.87 17.49
C LEU A 165 -11.72 17.90 16.71
N ALA A 166 -13.02 17.86 17.00
CA ALA A 166 -13.98 17.03 16.25
C ALA A 166 -13.98 17.37 14.75
N ASN A 167 -13.95 18.66 14.42
CA ASN A 167 -13.82 19.13 13.04
C ASN A 167 -12.50 18.70 12.40
N ASP A 168 -11.36 18.84 13.09
CA ASP A 168 -10.06 18.44 12.54
C ASP A 168 -9.96 16.91 12.36
N ILE A 169 -10.50 16.11 13.30
CA ILE A 169 -10.59 14.65 13.20
C ILE A 169 -11.45 14.24 12.00
N PHE A 170 -12.65 14.82 11.86
CA PHE A 170 -13.55 14.49 10.75
C PHE A 170 -12.92 14.87 9.41
N ARG A 171 -12.36 16.08 9.32
CA ARG A 171 -11.66 16.57 8.13
C ARG A 171 -10.46 15.69 7.78
N ASN A 172 -9.70 15.19 8.77
CA ASN A 172 -8.62 14.24 8.53
C ASN A 172 -9.17 12.88 8.10
N GLY A 173 -10.26 12.42 8.68
CA GLY A 173 -10.90 11.14 8.38
C GLY A 173 -11.36 11.03 6.94
N ILE A 174 -12.10 12.04 6.46
CA ILE A 174 -12.65 12.04 5.11
C ILE A 174 -11.57 12.02 4.01
N THR A 175 -10.32 12.33 4.32
CA THR A 175 -9.23 12.16 3.34
C THR A 175 -9.07 10.71 2.89
N THR A 176 -9.55 9.72 3.65
CA THR A 176 -9.38 8.29 3.33
C THR A 176 -10.60 7.41 3.58
N HIS A 177 -11.48 7.76 4.51
CA HIS A 177 -12.62 6.94 4.91
C HIS A 177 -13.91 7.75 4.93
N GLY A 178 -14.94 7.25 4.24
CA GLY A 178 -16.26 7.90 4.20
C GLY A 178 -17.31 7.31 5.12
N HIS A 179 -17.07 6.12 5.68
CA HIS A 179 -18.10 5.39 6.41
C HIS A 179 -18.21 5.84 7.88
N PRO A 180 -19.42 5.94 8.47
CA PRO A 180 -19.60 6.37 9.86
C PRO A 180 -18.79 5.57 10.89
N LEU A 181 -18.68 4.25 10.73
CA LEU A 181 -17.87 3.42 11.65
C LEU A 181 -16.41 3.88 11.78
N ALA A 182 -15.80 4.37 10.70
CA ALA A 182 -14.42 4.88 10.76
C ALA A 182 -14.35 6.21 11.51
N LEU A 183 -15.30 7.11 11.21
CA LEU A 183 -15.30 8.49 11.70
C LEU A 183 -15.76 8.57 13.17
N ILE A 184 -16.82 7.84 13.55
CA ILE A 184 -17.29 7.74 14.95
C ILE A 184 -16.19 7.14 15.83
N GLY A 185 -15.55 6.05 15.38
CA GLY A 185 -14.43 5.45 16.11
C GLY A 185 -13.28 6.43 16.34
N ALA A 186 -12.94 7.22 15.32
CA ALA A 186 -11.91 8.25 15.44
C ALA A 186 -12.31 9.40 16.37
N LEU A 187 -13.56 9.85 16.34
CA LEU A 187 -14.07 10.90 17.23
C LEU A 187 -14.07 10.44 18.69
N ALA A 188 -14.57 9.23 18.96
CA ALA A 188 -14.58 8.65 20.30
C ALA A 188 -13.15 8.44 20.84
N TYR A 189 -12.25 7.86 20.04
CA TYR A 189 -10.86 7.70 20.43
C TYR A 189 -10.16 9.05 20.64
N GLY A 190 -10.39 10.01 19.75
CA GLY A 190 -9.84 11.35 19.87
C GLY A 190 -10.33 12.08 21.12
N TYR A 191 -11.60 11.92 21.49
CA TYR A 191 -12.14 12.43 22.75
C TYR A 191 -11.43 11.81 23.96
N ALA A 192 -11.27 10.48 23.96
CA ALA A 192 -10.58 9.78 25.04
C ALA A 192 -9.13 10.26 25.21
N VAL A 193 -8.38 10.43 24.11
CA VAL A 193 -7.00 10.95 24.15
C VAL A 193 -7.00 12.40 24.64
N TRP A 194 -7.82 13.27 24.05
CA TRP A 194 -7.90 14.69 24.41
C TRP A 194 -8.25 14.89 25.89
N HIS A 195 -9.21 14.11 26.40
CA HIS A 195 -9.53 14.07 27.82
C HIS A 195 -8.35 13.56 28.64
N GLY A 196 -7.75 12.42 28.25
CA GLY A 196 -6.63 11.82 28.96
C GLY A 196 -5.43 12.75 29.13
N VAL A 197 -5.11 13.54 28.10
CA VAL A 197 -4.05 14.57 28.16
C VAL A 197 -4.35 15.62 29.23
N LYS A 198 -5.61 15.98 29.44
CA LYS A 198 -6.06 16.99 30.43
C LYS A 198 -6.23 16.45 31.85
N VAL A 199 -6.28 15.13 32.02
CA VAL A 199 -6.42 14.51 33.35
C VAL A 199 -5.07 14.47 34.05
N PHE A 200 -4.93 15.17 35.17
CA PHE A 200 -3.70 15.16 35.98
C PHE A 200 -3.80 14.31 37.26
N LYS A 201 -4.96 13.70 37.50
CA LYS A 201 -5.20 12.77 38.61
C LYS A 201 -4.99 11.33 38.17
N THR A 202 -4.85 10.42 39.14
CA THR A 202 -4.95 8.98 38.88
C THR A 202 -6.34 8.67 38.33
N LEU A 203 -6.38 7.98 37.19
CA LEU A 203 -7.61 7.53 36.56
C LEU A 203 -8.24 6.40 37.39
N GLU A 204 -9.54 6.51 37.68
CA GLU A 204 -10.30 5.45 38.32
C GLU A 204 -10.59 4.30 37.36
N TYR A 205 -10.77 3.10 37.92
CA TYR A 205 -11.10 1.90 37.16
C TYR A 205 -12.45 2.09 36.43
N GLY A 206 -12.44 2.04 35.09
CA GLY A 206 -13.65 2.29 34.30
C GLY A 206 -13.87 3.75 33.85
N GLU A 207 -13.13 4.72 34.39
CA GLU A 207 -13.43 6.15 34.24
C GLU A 207 -13.46 6.62 32.77
N LEU A 208 -12.60 6.10 31.89
CA LEU A 208 -12.60 6.49 30.48
C LEU A 208 -13.88 6.06 29.75
N VAL A 209 -14.43 4.90 30.09
CA VAL A 209 -15.68 4.41 29.50
C VAL A 209 -16.84 5.28 29.98
N ASP A 210 -16.86 5.61 31.27
CA ASP A 210 -17.85 6.54 31.84
C ASP A 210 -17.76 7.94 31.24
N THR A 211 -16.54 8.42 31.00
CA THR A 211 -16.27 9.71 30.35
C THR A 211 -16.84 9.74 28.93
N LEU A 212 -16.61 8.69 28.14
CA LEU A 212 -17.18 8.62 26.78
C LEU A 212 -18.70 8.57 26.79
N LEU A 213 -19.30 7.77 27.68
CA LEU A 213 -20.75 7.64 27.80
C LEU A 213 -21.42 8.96 28.23
N SER A 214 -20.80 9.70 29.14
CA SER A 214 -21.34 10.99 29.60
C SER A 214 -21.17 12.11 28.58
N SER A 215 -20.27 11.95 27.61
CA SER A 215 -19.90 13.01 26.66
C SER A 215 -20.31 12.70 25.21
N VAL A 216 -21.25 11.78 25.00
CA VAL A 216 -21.73 11.39 23.65
C VAL A 216 -22.23 12.59 22.85
N SER A 217 -22.81 13.60 23.51
CA SER A 217 -23.24 14.84 22.86
C SER A 217 -22.09 15.62 22.21
N ASP A 218 -20.88 15.50 22.74
CA ASP A 218 -19.71 16.27 22.30
C ASP A 218 -19.02 15.61 21.11
N TRP A 219 -18.81 14.28 21.17
CA TRP A 219 -18.06 13.54 20.16
C TRP A 219 -18.93 12.72 19.19
N GLY A 220 -20.19 12.45 19.54
CA GLY A 220 -21.10 11.63 18.72
C GLY A 220 -21.80 12.40 17.60
N ALA A 221 -21.83 13.73 17.67
CA ALA A 221 -22.43 14.57 16.64
C ALA A 221 -21.59 14.59 15.35
N ILE A 222 -22.24 14.71 14.20
CA ILE A 222 -21.55 14.94 12.93
C ILE A 222 -21.02 16.37 12.92
N PRO A 223 -19.70 16.60 12.77
CA PRO A 223 -19.17 17.96 12.66
C PRO A 223 -19.68 18.64 11.38
N SER A 224 -20.15 19.89 11.51
CA SER A 224 -20.84 20.62 10.43
C SER A 224 -20.23 21.98 10.08
N ASP A 225 -19.12 22.37 10.70
CA ASP A 225 -18.56 23.74 10.59
C ASP A 225 -17.51 23.90 9.49
N ASN A 226 -17.70 23.25 8.34
CA ASN A 226 -16.75 23.36 7.25
C ASN A 226 -17.44 23.39 5.88
N ASP A 227 -17.09 24.39 5.08
CA ASP A 227 -17.61 24.56 3.72
C ASP A 227 -17.32 23.35 2.82
N LEU A 228 -16.22 22.62 3.07
CA LEU A 228 -15.86 21.40 2.33
C LEU A 228 -16.88 20.26 2.52
N TYR A 229 -17.74 20.32 3.54
CA TYR A 229 -18.64 19.23 3.87
C TYR A 229 -19.86 19.17 2.96
N GLY A 230 -20.27 20.28 2.32
CA GLY A 230 -21.46 20.30 1.44
C GLY A 230 -21.38 19.29 0.32
N GLU A 231 -20.38 19.42 -0.56
CA GLU A 231 -20.16 18.48 -1.67
C GLU A 231 -19.92 17.05 -1.19
N TRP A 232 -19.28 16.91 -0.04
CA TRP A 232 -19.00 15.61 0.55
C TRP A 232 -20.28 14.90 1.01
N PHE A 233 -21.19 15.60 1.70
CA PHE A 233 -22.46 15.04 2.16
C PHE A 233 -23.38 14.71 0.99
N ASP A 234 -23.38 15.51 -0.08
CA ASP A 234 -24.10 15.19 -1.30
C ASP A 234 -23.61 13.85 -1.89
N ALA A 235 -22.30 13.68 -2.02
CA ALA A 235 -21.70 12.44 -2.49
C ALA A 235 -22.00 11.26 -1.54
N ALA A 236 -22.00 11.49 -0.23
CA ALA A 236 -22.28 10.48 0.79
C ALA A 236 -23.74 10.00 0.71
N ASN A 237 -24.69 10.92 0.60
CA ASN A 237 -26.12 10.61 0.50
C ASN A 237 -26.45 9.88 -0.80
N GLN A 238 -25.77 10.21 -1.90
CA GLN A 238 -25.88 9.45 -3.16
C GLN A 238 -25.34 8.03 -3.02
N ALA A 239 -24.20 7.84 -2.35
CA ALA A 239 -23.52 6.54 -2.27
C ALA A 239 -24.15 5.57 -1.25
N LEU A 240 -24.65 6.07 -0.12
CA LEU A 240 -25.09 5.26 1.02
C LEU A 240 -26.59 5.32 1.31
N LYS A 241 -27.35 6.18 0.61
CA LYS A 241 -28.79 6.39 0.79
C LYS A 241 -29.13 6.73 2.26
N ASN A 242 -29.09 8.02 2.58
CA ASN A 242 -29.33 8.61 3.91
C ASN A 242 -28.17 8.41 4.90
N TYR A 243 -27.15 9.26 4.76
CA TYR A 243 -25.93 9.20 5.58
C TYR A 243 -26.20 9.43 7.08
N GLN A 244 -27.11 10.36 7.40
CA GLN A 244 -27.46 10.70 8.79
C GLN A 244 -28.05 9.50 9.53
N GLU A 245 -28.93 8.74 8.88
CA GLU A 245 -29.54 7.56 9.49
C GLU A 245 -28.49 6.46 9.76
N LEU A 246 -27.57 6.24 8.82
CA LEU A 246 -26.47 5.28 9.01
C LEU A 246 -25.53 5.72 10.14
N TRP A 247 -25.25 7.02 10.24
CA TRP A 247 -24.48 7.58 11.34
C TRP A 247 -25.14 7.31 12.69
N ASN A 248 -26.42 7.66 12.84
CA ASN A 248 -27.17 7.47 14.08
C ASN A 248 -27.20 5.98 14.49
N LYS A 249 -27.50 5.07 13.55
CA LYS A 249 -27.47 3.62 13.82
C LYS A 249 -26.10 3.12 14.27
N SER A 250 -25.04 3.64 13.66
CA SER A 250 -23.66 3.29 14.01
C SER A 250 -23.28 3.80 15.40
N LEU A 251 -23.69 5.03 15.73
CA LEU A 251 -23.49 5.65 17.04
C LEU A 251 -24.26 4.89 18.13
N ASP A 252 -25.54 4.59 17.91
CA ASP A 252 -26.36 3.82 18.85
C ASP A 252 -25.76 2.43 19.13
N SER A 253 -25.22 1.78 18.09
CA SER A 253 -24.51 0.50 18.27
C SER A 253 -23.23 0.66 19.09
N PHE A 254 -22.48 1.74 18.89
CA PHE A 254 -21.26 2.03 19.64
C PHE A 254 -21.56 2.31 21.11
N VAL A 255 -22.55 3.17 21.40
CA VAL A 255 -22.97 3.52 22.76
C VAL A 255 -23.46 2.29 23.52
N ARG A 256 -24.30 1.43 22.91
CA ARG A 256 -24.73 0.16 23.55
C ARG A 256 -23.57 -0.76 23.91
N ASN A 257 -22.53 -0.81 23.07
CA ASN A 257 -21.33 -1.59 23.38
C ASN A 257 -20.50 -0.96 24.51
N LEU A 258 -20.43 0.37 24.61
CA LEU A 258 -19.83 1.04 25.76
C LEU A 258 -20.62 0.79 27.05
N GLU A 259 -21.95 0.80 27.01
CA GLU A 259 -22.81 0.46 28.15
C GLU A 259 -22.59 -0.99 28.60
N PHE A 260 -22.48 -1.92 27.64
CA PHE A 260 -22.09 -3.30 27.91
C PHE A 260 -20.71 -3.37 28.58
N ILE A 261 -19.69 -2.73 28.02
CA ILE A 261 -18.34 -2.67 28.62
C ILE A 261 -18.40 -2.13 30.05
N LYS A 262 -19.11 -1.03 30.29
CA LYS A 262 -19.30 -0.46 31.64
C LYS A 262 -19.90 -1.48 32.60
N SER A 263 -20.95 -2.19 32.18
CA SER A 263 -21.58 -3.21 33.01
C SER A 263 -20.63 -4.38 33.36
N GLU A 264 -19.72 -4.74 32.44
CA GLU A 264 -18.73 -5.79 32.66
C GLU A 264 -17.61 -5.33 33.61
N ILE A 265 -17.11 -4.11 33.43
CA ILE A 265 -16.12 -3.47 34.34
C ILE A 265 -16.67 -3.43 35.77
N GLN A 266 -17.95 -3.11 35.96
CA GLN A 266 -18.59 -3.06 37.29
C GLN A 266 -18.59 -4.41 38.04
N LYS A 267 -18.32 -5.53 37.36
CA LYS A 267 -18.15 -6.84 38.01
C LYS A 267 -16.81 -7.00 38.73
N GLY A 268 -15.88 -6.03 38.58
CA GLY A 268 -14.60 -5.99 39.27
C GLY A 268 -13.76 -7.24 39.03
N ALA A 269 -13.42 -7.96 40.10
CA ALA A 269 -12.57 -9.16 40.05
C ALA A 269 -13.14 -10.31 39.19
N LEU A 270 -14.44 -10.29 38.86
CA LEU A 270 -15.08 -11.27 37.98
C LEU A 270 -14.98 -10.90 36.49
N LEU A 271 -14.39 -9.76 36.14
CA LEU A 271 -14.21 -9.34 34.75
C LEU A 271 -13.31 -10.33 34.00
N VAL A 272 -13.84 -10.88 32.90
CA VAL A 272 -13.07 -11.66 31.93
C VAL A 272 -12.91 -10.84 30.66
N GLU A 273 -11.78 -10.14 30.54
CA GLU A 273 -11.56 -9.20 29.44
C GLU A 273 -11.64 -9.84 28.05
N GLY A 274 -11.21 -11.11 27.92
CA GLY A 274 -11.30 -11.86 26.68
C GLY A 274 -12.74 -12.01 26.18
N ASP A 275 -13.70 -12.23 27.09
CA ASP A 275 -15.12 -12.37 26.74
C ASP A 275 -15.71 -11.03 26.30
N VAL A 276 -15.34 -9.94 26.98
CA VAL A 276 -15.75 -8.57 26.61
C VAL A 276 -15.21 -8.22 25.22
N LEU A 277 -13.90 -8.41 24.99
CA LEU A 277 -13.26 -8.19 23.70
C LEU A 277 -13.93 -9.01 22.59
N GLY A 278 -14.20 -10.29 22.84
CA GLY A 278 -14.91 -11.16 21.90
C GLY A 278 -16.31 -10.64 21.56
N LYS A 279 -17.06 -10.16 22.56
CA LYS A 279 -18.41 -9.64 22.37
C LYS A 279 -18.45 -8.35 21.55
N ILE A 280 -17.46 -7.47 21.69
CA ILE A 280 -17.38 -6.20 20.95
C ILE A 280 -16.73 -6.34 19.56
N GLY A 281 -16.38 -7.57 19.15
CA GLY A 281 -15.91 -7.86 17.79
C GLY A 281 -14.40 -7.87 17.60
N PHE A 282 -13.60 -7.80 18.68
CA PHE A 282 -12.14 -7.78 18.64
C PHE A 282 -11.54 -8.98 17.89
N TYR A 283 -12.10 -10.17 18.07
CA TYR A 283 -11.67 -11.41 17.41
C TYR A 283 -12.48 -11.76 16.14
N ASP A 284 -13.45 -10.93 15.73
CA ASP A 284 -14.29 -11.21 14.56
C ASP A 284 -13.62 -10.69 13.29
N LYS A 285 -13.04 -11.60 12.49
CA LYS A 285 -12.31 -11.29 11.24
C LYS A 285 -13.08 -10.44 10.22
N ARG A 286 -14.40 -10.32 10.35
CA ARG A 286 -15.24 -9.50 9.45
C ARG A 286 -15.27 -8.03 9.86
N ILE A 287 -15.10 -7.75 11.15
CA ILE A 287 -15.29 -6.41 11.73
C ILE A 287 -14.16 -5.96 12.66
N ASN A 288 -13.16 -6.80 12.96
CA ASN A 288 -12.06 -6.48 13.87
C ASN A 288 -11.25 -5.25 13.43
N GLY A 289 -11.16 -5.00 12.12
CA GLY A 289 -10.54 -3.78 11.57
C GLY A 289 -11.47 -2.56 11.51
N ALA A 290 -12.69 -2.61 12.05
CA ALA A 290 -13.61 -1.46 12.05
C ALA A 290 -13.16 -0.39 13.05
N GLY A 291 -13.32 0.88 12.70
CA GLY A 291 -12.85 1.99 13.55
C GLY A 291 -13.51 2.04 14.92
N THR A 292 -14.80 1.70 14.98
CA THR A 292 -15.54 1.58 16.25
C THR A 292 -14.99 0.46 17.13
N VAL A 293 -14.70 -0.72 16.58
CA VAL A 293 -14.18 -1.86 17.34
C VAL A 293 -12.80 -1.54 17.90
N ALA A 294 -11.92 -0.97 17.09
CA ALA A 294 -10.58 -0.59 17.53
C ALA A 294 -10.61 0.46 18.66
N ALA A 295 -11.44 1.51 18.51
CA ALA A 295 -11.60 2.55 19.52
C ALA A 295 -12.15 2.01 20.85
N MET A 296 -13.22 1.21 20.83
CA MET A 296 -13.77 0.61 22.04
C MET A 296 -12.79 -0.32 22.73
N SER A 297 -12.06 -1.14 21.96
CA SER A 297 -11.10 -2.11 22.50
C SER A 297 -9.92 -1.41 23.19
N ALA A 298 -9.38 -0.36 22.56
CA ALA A 298 -8.31 0.45 23.15
C ALA A 298 -8.77 1.14 24.44
N VAL A 299 -9.94 1.78 24.41
CA VAL A 299 -10.50 2.47 25.59
C VAL A 299 -10.80 1.48 26.71
N PHE A 300 -11.41 0.33 26.39
CA PHE A 300 -11.72 -0.71 27.37
C PHE A 300 -10.46 -1.17 28.11
N ILE A 301 -9.43 -1.58 27.37
CA ILE A 301 -8.22 -2.14 27.96
C ILE A 301 -7.43 -1.12 28.78
N VAL A 302 -7.37 0.12 28.32
CA VAL A 302 -6.76 1.21 29.11
C VAL A 302 -7.54 1.46 30.38
N SER A 303 -8.87 1.48 30.29
CA SER A 303 -9.77 1.72 31.42
C SER A 303 -9.75 0.58 32.45
N SER A 304 -9.64 -0.67 32.02
CA SER A 304 -9.59 -1.86 32.89
C SER A 304 -8.18 -2.20 33.39
N ASN A 305 -7.13 -1.61 32.82
CA ASN A 305 -5.73 -1.86 33.24
C ASN A 305 -5.00 -0.56 33.62
N ALA A 306 -5.70 0.47 34.11
CA ALA A 306 -5.07 1.74 34.51
C ALA A 306 -3.98 1.57 35.60
N ILE A 307 -4.11 0.55 36.47
CA ILE A 307 -3.13 0.22 37.52
C ILE A 307 -1.89 -0.50 36.96
N ASN A 308 -2.05 -1.28 35.88
CA ASN A 308 -0.95 -2.00 35.23
C ASN A 308 -0.99 -1.80 33.69
N PRO A 309 -0.61 -0.60 33.21
CA PRO A 309 -0.70 -0.24 31.80
C PRO A 309 -0.01 -1.23 30.86
N GLU A 310 1.14 -1.74 31.30
CA GLU A 310 1.95 -2.65 30.50
C GLU A 310 1.27 -4.00 30.28
N GLN A 311 0.62 -4.55 31.30
CA GLN A 311 -0.13 -5.79 31.16
C GLN A 311 -1.31 -5.60 30.20
N GLY A 312 -2.00 -4.47 30.28
CA GLY A 312 -3.08 -4.12 29.33
C GLY A 312 -2.56 -4.04 27.90
N LEU A 313 -1.47 -3.31 27.67
CA LEU A 313 -0.85 -3.17 26.36
C LEU A 313 -0.42 -4.51 25.77
N LEU A 314 0.32 -5.32 26.53
CA LEU A 314 0.82 -6.61 26.06
C LEU A 314 -0.31 -7.58 25.72
N LYS A 315 -1.44 -7.49 26.42
CA LYS A 315 -2.61 -8.33 26.17
C LYS A 315 -3.21 -8.09 24.79
N VAL A 316 -3.37 -6.83 24.37
CA VAL A 316 -3.87 -6.50 23.03
C VAL A 316 -2.82 -6.64 21.95
N ALA A 317 -1.56 -6.32 22.25
CA ALA A 317 -0.46 -6.44 21.29
C ALA A 317 -0.20 -7.89 20.88
N LYS A 318 -0.29 -8.84 21.83
CA LYS A 318 -0.01 -10.25 21.57
C LYS A 318 -1.27 -11.08 21.30
N ALA A 319 -2.41 -10.43 21.06
CA ALA A 319 -3.65 -11.12 20.82
C ALA A 319 -3.70 -11.73 19.42
N ASP A 320 -3.86 -13.05 19.34
CA ASP A 320 -4.11 -13.73 18.07
C ASP A 320 -5.52 -13.43 17.56
N GLY A 321 -5.69 -13.35 16.24
CA GLY A 321 -7.00 -13.13 15.62
C GLY A 321 -7.49 -11.68 15.59
N ALA A 322 -6.70 -10.73 16.06
CA ALA A 322 -7.08 -9.32 16.16
C ALA A 322 -6.29 -8.40 15.20
N ASP A 323 -6.71 -7.14 15.14
CA ASP A 323 -5.97 -6.03 14.56
C ASP A 323 -5.04 -5.45 15.66
N SER A 324 -4.02 -6.24 16.00
CA SER A 324 -3.27 -6.12 17.25
C SER A 324 -2.34 -4.92 17.29
N ASP A 325 -1.68 -4.58 16.17
CA ASP A 325 -0.86 -3.35 16.06
C ASP A 325 -1.73 -2.12 16.23
N THR A 326 -2.86 -2.03 15.53
CA THR A 326 -3.71 -0.85 15.61
C THR A 326 -4.25 -0.62 17.01
N ILE A 327 -4.78 -1.67 17.64
CA ILE A 327 -5.40 -1.54 18.96
C ILE A 327 -4.33 -1.28 20.03
N ALA A 328 -3.17 -1.92 19.93
CA ALA A 328 -2.05 -1.66 20.83
C ALA A 328 -1.48 -0.26 20.64
N SER A 329 -1.35 0.23 19.42
CA SER A 329 -0.96 1.61 19.09
C SER A 329 -1.91 2.62 19.73
N MET A 330 -3.21 2.43 19.53
CA MET A 330 -4.23 3.29 20.12
C MET A 330 -4.20 3.26 21.65
N ALA A 331 -4.10 2.07 22.26
CA ALA A 331 -4.01 1.90 23.71
C ALA A 331 -2.73 2.54 24.28
N GLY A 332 -1.58 2.32 23.65
CA GLY A 332 -0.30 2.92 24.04
C GLY A 332 -0.32 4.44 23.94
N GLY A 333 -0.94 4.99 22.90
CA GLY A 333 -1.13 6.44 22.77
C GLY A 333 -1.98 7.04 23.90
N LEU A 334 -3.00 6.31 24.33
CA LEU A 334 -3.88 6.72 25.42
C LEU A 334 -3.22 6.55 26.80
N TYR A 335 -2.46 5.48 27.03
CA TYR A 335 -1.62 5.36 28.22
C TYR A 335 -0.60 6.49 28.33
N GLY A 336 0.03 6.85 27.21
CA GLY A 336 0.92 8.00 27.15
C GLY A 336 0.24 9.34 27.46
N ALA A 337 -1.01 9.51 27.01
CA ALA A 337 -1.80 10.69 27.30
C ALA A 337 -2.09 10.83 28.81
N LEU A 338 -2.30 9.70 29.49
CA LEU A 338 -2.58 9.65 30.93
C LEU A 338 -1.30 9.78 31.78
N PHE A 339 -0.26 9.03 31.43
CA PHE A 339 0.88 8.73 32.30
C PHE A 339 2.22 9.29 31.83
N GLY A 340 2.27 10.04 30.72
CA GLY A 340 3.52 10.58 30.19
C GLY A 340 4.41 9.51 29.56
N GLU A 341 5.72 9.75 29.47
CA GLU A 341 6.65 8.76 28.90
C GLU A 341 7.13 7.69 29.89
N GLU A 342 6.96 7.91 31.21
CA GLU A 342 7.54 7.06 32.25
C GLU A 342 6.96 5.64 32.28
N TRP A 343 5.65 5.47 32.00
CA TRP A 343 4.99 4.16 32.07
C TRP A 343 5.59 3.12 31.11
N ALA A 344 6.24 3.58 30.03
CA ALA A 344 6.83 2.71 29.01
C ALA A 344 8.35 2.84 28.88
N ALA A 345 9.03 3.38 29.90
CA ALA A 345 10.47 3.70 29.85
C ALA A 345 11.35 2.53 29.36
N ARG A 346 11.04 1.29 29.76
CA ARG A 346 11.79 0.08 29.34
C ARG A 346 11.73 -0.20 27.83
N TYR A 347 10.70 0.29 27.14
CA TYR A 347 10.46 0.03 25.73
C TYR A 347 11.03 1.12 24.81
N ILE A 348 11.12 2.36 25.32
CA ILE A 348 11.49 3.54 24.52
C ILE A 348 12.83 3.40 23.82
N GLU A 349 13.84 2.80 24.49
CA GLU A 349 15.20 2.66 23.93
C GLU A 349 15.24 1.84 22.63
N TYR A 350 14.26 0.97 22.41
CA TYR A 350 14.25 0.01 21.31
C TYR A 350 13.39 0.45 20.12
N VAL A 351 12.45 1.37 20.31
CA VAL A 351 11.53 1.77 19.25
C VAL A 351 12.22 2.59 18.17
N GLN A 352 11.88 2.28 16.93
CA GLN A 352 12.35 3.00 15.75
C GLN A 352 12.08 4.51 15.90
N ASP A 353 13.11 5.29 15.61
CA ASP A 353 13.04 6.76 15.48
C ASP A 353 12.58 7.50 16.75
N ARG A 354 12.76 6.90 17.93
CA ARG A 354 12.42 7.49 19.25
C ARG A 354 12.77 8.97 19.43
N GLU A 355 13.95 9.40 18.99
CA GLU A 355 14.40 10.80 19.09
C GLU A 355 13.65 11.72 18.13
N TYR A 356 13.35 11.25 16.92
CA TYR A 356 12.50 11.98 15.97
C TYR A 356 11.06 12.09 16.52
N ILE A 357 10.52 11.00 17.05
CA ILE A 357 9.18 10.94 17.68
C ILE A 357 9.08 11.91 18.86
N ARG A 358 10.07 11.93 19.76
CA ARG A 358 10.17 12.92 20.85
C ARG A 358 10.24 14.35 20.35
N ARG A 359 11.04 14.62 19.32
CA ARG A 359 11.17 15.99 18.81
C ARG A 359 9.87 16.47 18.17
N ILE A 360 9.23 15.67 17.32
CA ILE A 360 8.00 16.10 16.63
C ILE A 360 6.81 16.24 17.59
N SER A 361 6.69 15.36 18.60
CA SER A 361 5.65 15.47 19.64
C SER A 361 5.79 16.76 20.46
N LYS A 362 7.02 17.13 20.85
CA LYS A 362 7.30 18.43 21.48
C LYS A 362 7.07 19.61 20.54
N GLN A 363 7.35 19.44 19.25
CA GLN A 363 7.16 20.51 18.26
C GLN A 363 5.68 20.86 18.08
N ILE A 364 4.78 19.87 18.08
CA ILE A 364 3.32 20.12 18.02
C ILE A 364 2.86 20.96 19.20
N VAL A 365 3.36 20.67 20.41
CA VAL A 365 2.98 21.42 21.62
C VAL A 365 3.56 22.84 21.63
N ASN A 366 4.86 22.98 21.33
CA ASN A 366 5.58 24.23 21.58
C ASN A 366 5.61 25.18 20.37
N ASN A 367 5.39 24.68 19.16
CA ASN A 367 5.43 25.46 17.93
C ASN A 367 4.40 24.93 16.90
N PRO A 368 3.10 24.92 17.25
CA PRO A 368 2.06 24.50 16.32
C PRO A 368 2.01 25.43 15.11
N GLY A 369 1.84 24.87 13.91
CA GLY A 369 1.72 25.66 12.69
C GLY A 369 2.95 26.51 12.33
N ALA A 370 4.15 25.91 12.34
CA ALA A 370 5.41 26.57 12.00
C ALA A 370 5.40 27.33 10.65
N THR A 371 4.49 27.01 9.72
CA THR A 371 4.25 27.74 8.47
C THR A 371 2.77 27.69 8.08
N ASP A 372 2.27 28.73 7.40
CA ASP A 372 0.92 28.74 6.80
C ASP A 372 0.98 28.70 5.25
N LYS A 373 2.15 28.38 4.69
CA LYS A 373 2.33 28.24 3.23
C LYS A 373 1.68 26.96 2.74
N THR A 374 0.92 27.04 1.65
CA THR A 374 0.43 25.84 0.97
C THR A 374 1.64 25.04 0.45
N PRO A 375 1.78 23.75 0.84
CA PRO A 375 2.87 22.93 0.33
C PRO A 375 2.65 22.59 -1.15
N PRO A 376 3.73 22.42 -1.94
CA PRO A 376 3.59 22.00 -3.32
C PRO A 376 3.07 20.55 -3.38
N PRO A 377 1.99 20.27 -4.14
CA PRO A 377 1.44 18.93 -4.23
C PRO A 377 2.42 17.96 -4.91
N ILE A 378 2.46 16.72 -4.44
CA ILE A 378 3.22 15.65 -5.08
C ILE A 378 2.43 15.13 -6.28
N THR A 379 3.10 15.06 -7.44
CA THR A 379 2.52 14.54 -8.68
C THR A 379 3.07 13.15 -9.01
N GLU A 380 2.34 12.40 -9.84
CA GLU A 380 2.79 11.09 -10.32
C GLU A 380 4.12 11.17 -11.08
N SER A 381 4.34 12.25 -11.84
CA SER A 381 5.59 12.52 -12.55
C SER A 381 6.77 12.68 -11.58
N MET A 382 6.59 13.43 -10.48
CA MET A 382 7.61 13.60 -9.45
C MET A 382 7.98 12.27 -8.80
N LEU A 383 7.00 11.46 -8.41
CA LEU A 383 7.23 10.15 -7.83
C LEU A 383 7.90 9.19 -8.80
N THR A 384 7.49 9.18 -10.07
CA THR A 384 8.08 8.34 -11.12
C THR A 384 9.54 8.72 -11.37
N SER A 385 9.82 10.03 -11.47
CA SER A 385 11.18 10.57 -11.60
C SER A 385 12.06 10.17 -10.41
N PHE A 386 11.57 10.34 -9.17
CA PHE A 386 12.28 9.91 -7.97
C PHE A 386 12.57 8.40 -7.99
N TYR A 387 11.57 7.58 -8.32
CA TYR A 387 11.73 6.12 -8.43
C TYR A 387 12.74 5.69 -9.48
N ASN A 388 12.81 6.39 -10.61
CA ASN A 388 13.75 6.08 -11.69
C ASN A 388 15.19 6.44 -11.32
N LYS A 389 15.38 7.40 -10.41
CA LYS A 389 16.71 7.80 -9.92
C LYS A 389 17.25 6.88 -8.82
N LEU A 390 16.40 6.12 -8.12
CA LEU A 390 16.81 5.25 -7.00
C LEU A 390 18.04 4.35 -7.32
N PRO A 391 18.11 3.63 -8.46
CA PRO A 391 19.26 2.75 -8.75
C PRO A 391 20.58 3.49 -8.97
N ALA A 392 20.53 4.79 -9.30
CA ALA A 392 21.72 5.62 -9.51
C ALA A 392 22.18 6.34 -8.23
N LEU A 393 21.46 6.16 -7.12
CA LEU A 393 21.86 6.75 -5.85
C LEU A 393 23.07 6.03 -5.26
N ILE A 394 23.98 6.81 -4.70
CA ILE A 394 25.18 6.33 -4.02
C ILE A 394 24.93 6.47 -2.51
N ALA A 395 25.30 5.46 -1.74
CA ALA A 395 25.24 5.50 -0.28
C ALA A 395 25.97 6.73 0.27
N ASP A 396 25.50 7.24 1.41
CA ASP A 396 26.00 8.43 2.10
C ASP A 396 25.87 9.76 1.34
N LYS A 397 25.26 9.77 0.15
CA LYS A 397 24.89 11.01 -0.54
C LYS A 397 23.52 11.53 -0.11
N LYS A 398 23.44 12.85 0.03
CA LYS A 398 22.18 13.56 0.30
C LYS A 398 21.30 13.59 -0.94
N VAL A 399 20.01 13.37 -0.73
CA VAL A 399 18.93 13.46 -1.72
C VAL A 399 17.78 14.28 -1.16
N ILE A 400 16.95 14.83 -2.04
CA ILE A 400 15.68 15.45 -1.67
C ILE A 400 14.59 14.43 -1.92
N LEU A 401 13.84 14.09 -0.87
CA LEU A 401 12.67 13.21 -0.96
C LEU A 401 11.50 13.96 -1.61
N PRO A 402 10.50 13.23 -2.17
CA PRO A 402 9.32 13.84 -2.77
C PRO A 402 8.53 14.79 -1.86
N ASP A 403 8.56 14.58 -0.54
CA ASP A 403 7.94 15.48 0.47
C ASP A 403 8.78 16.73 0.77
N GLY A 404 9.89 16.94 0.05
CA GLY A 404 10.79 18.08 0.18
C GLY A 404 11.86 17.92 1.27
N ARG A 405 11.81 16.87 2.09
CA ARG A 405 12.82 16.66 3.14
C ARG A 405 14.15 16.18 2.55
N ARG A 406 15.24 16.64 3.14
CA ARG A 406 16.58 16.13 2.82
C ARG A 406 16.80 14.81 3.56
N ALA A 407 17.37 13.84 2.85
CA ALA A 407 17.69 12.54 3.42
C ALA A 407 19.01 12.01 2.87
N THR A 408 19.62 11.08 3.61
CA THR A 408 20.81 10.35 3.20
C THR A 408 20.44 8.90 2.96
N LEU A 409 20.88 8.33 1.83
CA LEU A 409 20.74 6.90 1.57
C LEU A 409 21.75 6.14 2.44
N LEU A 410 21.26 5.30 3.35
CA LEU A 410 22.09 4.46 4.20
C LEU A 410 22.48 3.15 3.50
N GLU A 411 21.51 2.49 2.87
CA GLU A 411 21.75 1.21 2.19
C GLU A 411 20.70 0.96 1.10
N GLY A 412 21.11 0.23 0.06
CA GLY A 412 20.24 -0.35 -0.94
C GLY A 412 20.48 -1.86 -0.99
N VAL A 413 19.50 -2.64 -0.53
CA VAL A 413 19.63 -4.10 -0.40
C VAL A 413 18.72 -4.78 -1.42
N GLU A 414 19.29 -5.63 -2.28
CA GLU A 414 18.50 -6.52 -3.14
C GLU A 414 17.87 -7.60 -2.28
N ILE A 415 16.54 -7.71 -2.37
CA ILE A 415 15.77 -8.77 -1.74
C ILE A 415 15.46 -9.78 -2.83
N ALA A 416 15.88 -11.03 -2.62
CA ALA A 416 15.57 -12.12 -3.54
C ALA A 416 14.05 -12.38 -3.55
N PRO A 417 13.33 -12.12 -4.65
CA PRO A 417 11.93 -12.49 -4.76
C PRO A 417 11.81 -13.99 -5.07
N GLU A 418 10.68 -14.58 -4.72
CA GLU A 418 10.39 -15.99 -5.02
C GLU A 418 10.32 -16.26 -6.54
N THR A 419 10.04 -15.24 -7.34
CA THR A 419 9.93 -15.35 -8.80
C THR A 419 11.20 -14.84 -9.48
N ALA A 420 11.80 -15.68 -10.33
CA ALA A 420 13.05 -15.34 -11.04
C ALA A 420 12.94 -14.17 -12.05
N LYS A 421 11.73 -13.67 -12.34
CA LYS A 421 11.45 -12.63 -13.35
C LYS A 421 11.52 -11.20 -12.82
N TYR A 422 11.55 -11.00 -11.52
CA TYR A 422 11.51 -9.67 -10.90
C TYR A 422 12.69 -9.48 -9.95
N SER A 423 13.01 -8.22 -9.66
CA SER A 423 13.98 -7.79 -8.66
C SER A 423 13.27 -6.82 -7.72
N VAL A 424 13.56 -6.97 -6.44
CA VAL A 424 13.08 -6.07 -5.40
C VAL A 424 14.31 -5.48 -4.74
N VAL A 425 14.42 -4.15 -4.71
CA VAL A 425 15.49 -3.46 -4.00
C VAL A 425 14.86 -2.58 -2.95
N ARG A 426 15.27 -2.75 -1.69
CA ARG A 426 14.85 -1.93 -0.56
C ARG A 426 15.92 -0.88 -0.29
N TYR A 427 15.54 0.39 -0.34
CA TYR A 427 16.38 1.53 -0.03
C TYR A 427 16.01 2.05 1.36
N LYS A 428 16.99 2.16 2.25
CA LYS A 428 16.84 2.72 3.58
C LYS A 428 17.39 4.13 3.60
N PHE A 429 16.53 5.10 3.89
CA PHE A 429 16.89 6.50 4.04
C PHE A 429 16.86 6.90 5.50
N ILE A 430 17.72 7.85 5.88
CA ILE A 430 17.58 8.64 7.11
C ILE A 430 17.44 10.10 6.73
N THR A 431 16.36 10.73 7.17
CA THR A 431 16.13 12.16 6.93
C THR A 431 17.05 13.01 7.82
N ASP A 432 17.23 14.30 7.48
CA ASP A 432 17.99 15.24 8.32
C ASP A 432 17.36 15.43 9.71
N ASP A 433 16.05 15.18 9.83
CA ASP A 433 15.33 15.07 11.10
C ASP A 433 15.34 13.63 11.66
N SER A 434 16.28 12.77 11.26
CA SER A 434 16.53 11.46 11.89
C SER A 434 15.39 10.43 11.78
N GLN A 435 14.39 10.63 10.93
CA GLN A 435 13.39 9.59 10.62
C GLN A 435 13.99 8.59 9.62
N LYS A 436 13.80 7.30 9.87
CA LYS A 436 14.17 6.23 8.94
C LYS A 436 12.98 5.88 8.05
N LEU A 437 13.22 5.78 6.74
CA LEU A 437 12.23 5.42 5.73
C LEU A 437 12.73 4.26 4.90
N TYR A 438 11.86 3.30 4.60
CA TYR A 438 12.16 2.13 3.79
C TYR A 438 11.35 2.17 2.50
N ILE A 439 12.01 2.39 1.35
CA ILE A 439 11.35 2.50 0.05
C ILE A 439 11.70 1.29 -0.80
N LYS A 440 10.68 0.60 -1.31
CA LYS A 440 10.87 -0.57 -2.18
C LYS A 440 10.70 -0.19 -3.65
N LYS A 441 11.65 -0.58 -4.49
CA LYS A 441 11.57 -0.51 -5.95
C LYS A 441 11.42 -1.92 -6.51
N PHE A 442 10.36 -2.10 -7.31
CA PHE A 442 10.10 -3.31 -8.07
C PHE A 442 10.53 -3.08 -9.51
N SER A 443 11.40 -3.94 -10.04
CA SER A 443 11.82 -3.89 -11.44
C SER A 443 11.74 -5.27 -12.05
N ARG A 444 11.29 -5.38 -13.30
CA ARG A 444 11.41 -6.62 -14.06
C ARG A 444 12.90 -6.89 -14.29
N LYS A 445 13.39 -8.07 -13.92
CA LYS A 445 14.77 -8.44 -14.25
C LYS A 445 14.90 -8.39 -15.77
N PRO A 446 15.95 -7.78 -16.32
CA PRO A 446 16.29 -7.99 -17.72
C PRO A 446 16.27 -9.50 -17.93
N GLN A 447 15.49 -9.96 -18.90
CA GLN A 447 15.61 -11.35 -19.32
C GLN A 447 17.08 -11.47 -19.72
N LYS A 448 17.86 -12.32 -19.01
CA LYS A 448 19.24 -12.62 -19.43
C LYS A 448 19.12 -12.88 -20.93
N GLU A 449 19.68 -12.00 -21.76
CA GLU A 449 20.09 -12.43 -23.08
C GLU A 449 20.96 -13.64 -22.79
N ARG A 450 20.50 -14.82 -23.19
CA ARG A 450 21.34 -16.00 -23.15
C ARG A 450 22.54 -15.65 -24.01
N THR A 451 23.63 -15.24 -23.39
CA THR A 451 24.91 -15.16 -24.06
C THR A 451 25.20 -16.54 -24.62
N LEU A 452 25.74 -16.60 -25.83
CA LEU A 452 26.08 -17.83 -26.55
C LEU A 452 26.90 -18.84 -25.71
N LEU A 453 27.54 -18.39 -24.63
CA LEU A 453 28.26 -19.21 -23.66
C LEU A 453 27.37 -20.12 -22.80
N ASP A 454 26.15 -19.69 -22.43
CA ASP A 454 25.24 -20.51 -21.58
C ASP A 454 24.68 -21.73 -22.36
N TYR A 455 24.72 -21.70 -23.69
CA TYR A 455 24.43 -22.87 -24.53
C TYR A 455 25.54 -23.94 -24.51
N ALA A 456 26.78 -23.56 -24.21
CA ALA A 456 27.92 -24.46 -24.28
C ALA A 456 28.01 -25.45 -23.10
N THR A 457 27.42 -25.12 -21.93
CA THR A 457 27.57 -25.90 -20.70
C THR A 457 26.42 -26.84 -20.36
N THR A 458 25.26 -26.73 -21.01
CA THR A 458 24.12 -27.65 -20.79
C THR A 458 23.86 -28.63 -21.93
N ALA A 459 24.69 -28.65 -22.97
CA ALA A 459 24.60 -29.60 -24.06
C ALA A 459 25.75 -30.63 -23.99
N HIS A 460 25.77 -31.46 -22.96
CA HIS A 460 26.36 -32.80 -23.11
C HIS A 460 25.30 -33.69 -23.74
N GLY A 461 25.33 -33.75 -25.07
CA GLY A 461 24.50 -34.69 -25.82
C GLY A 461 24.19 -34.27 -27.25
N LYS A 462 25.12 -34.59 -28.15
CA LYS A 462 24.91 -34.93 -29.58
C LYS A 462 24.96 -33.81 -30.64
N SER A 463 25.89 -34.10 -31.57
CA SER A 463 26.08 -33.72 -32.97
C SER A 463 26.37 -32.27 -33.33
N ASP A 464 27.56 -32.08 -33.90
CA ASP A 464 27.93 -30.97 -34.78
C ASP A 464 26.90 -30.81 -35.91
N ILE A 465 25.92 -29.93 -35.72
CA ILE A 465 25.05 -29.48 -36.80
C ILE A 465 25.82 -28.35 -37.52
N ALA A 466 26.25 -28.63 -38.74
CA ALA A 466 26.95 -27.65 -39.58
C ALA A 466 26.09 -26.37 -39.75
N ARG A 467 26.68 -25.22 -39.42
CA ARG A 467 26.08 -23.91 -39.72
C ARG A 467 25.88 -23.80 -41.24
N PRO A 468 24.66 -23.53 -41.75
CA PRO A 468 24.47 -23.27 -43.17
C PRO A 468 25.35 -22.07 -43.59
N GLN A 469 26.14 -22.24 -44.65
CA GLN A 469 26.81 -21.11 -45.29
C GLN A 469 25.75 -20.19 -45.92
N SER A 470 25.93 -18.88 -45.69
CA SER A 470 25.12 -17.76 -46.20
C SER A 470 23.59 -17.88 -46.12
N VAL A 471 23.03 -17.38 -45.01
CA VAL A 471 21.61 -17.01 -44.96
C VAL A 471 21.45 -15.66 -45.65
N SER A 472 20.66 -15.57 -46.72
CA SER A 472 20.29 -14.27 -47.28
C SER A 472 19.53 -13.46 -46.20
N ASN A 473 19.99 -12.23 -45.88
CA ASN A 473 19.42 -11.40 -44.80
C ASN A 473 18.03 -10.79 -45.13
N ARG A 474 17.16 -11.48 -45.86
CA ARG A 474 15.84 -10.98 -46.27
C ARG A 474 14.72 -11.60 -45.43
N ILE A 475 14.23 -10.82 -44.49
CA ILE A 475 13.04 -11.11 -43.67
C ILE A 475 11.83 -10.41 -44.29
N GLY A 476 10.73 -11.14 -44.44
CA GLY A 476 9.44 -10.63 -44.90
C GLY A 476 8.32 -10.97 -43.91
N VAL A 477 7.17 -10.32 -44.10
CA VAL A 477 5.95 -10.58 -43.31
C VAL A 477 4.87 -11.07 -44.26
N LYS A 478 4.22 -12.19 -43.93
CA LYS A 478 3.02 -12.65 -44.65
C LYS A 478 1.78 -12.43 -43.78
N ILE A 479 0.79 -11.74 -44.33
CA ILE A 479 -0.51 -11.47 -43.69
C ILE A 479 -1.58 -12.33 -44.37
N GLY A 480 -2.16 -13.26 -43.62
CA GLY A 480 -3.35 -13.99 -44.01
C GLY A 480 -4.61 -13.21 -43.63
N THR A 481 -5.45 -12.87 -44.60
CA THR A 481 -6.66 -12.04 -44.39
C THR A 481 -7.88 -12.63 -45.10
N SER A 482 -9.07 -12.37 -44.57
CA SER A 482 -10.36 -12.62 -45.24
C SER A 482 -10.78 -11.44 -46.13
N LEU A 483 -10.24 -10.24 -45.87
CA LEU A 483 -10.50 -8.99 -46.59
C LEU A 483 -9.37 -8.69 -47.60
N PHE A 484 -9.11 -9.64 -48.51
CA PHE A 484 -7.92 -9.65 -49.36
C PHE A 484 -7.76 -8.38 -50.22
N GLU A 485 -8.80 -7.98 -50.95
CA GLU A 485 -8.76 -6.80 -51.83
C GLU A 485 -8.64 -5.49 -51.03
N GLU A 486 -9.37 -5.34 -49.94
CA GLU A 486 -9.30 -4.16 -49.06
C GLU A 486 -7.93 -4.01 -48.40
N THR A 487 -7.32 -5.13 -48.01
CA THR A 487 -5.98 -5.15 -47.42
C THR A 487 -4.92 -4.74 -48.45
N ILE A 488 -5.06 -5.17 -49.70
CA ILE A 488 -4.16 -4.73 -50.78
C ILE A 488 -4.34 -3.25 -51.07
N ASP A 489 -5.58 -2.76 -51.21
CA ASP A 489 -5.87 -1.33 -51.43
C ASP A 489 -5.27 -0.46 -50.32
N PHE A 490 -5.41 -0.88 -49.07
CA PHE A 490 -4.79 -0.20 -47.94
C PHE A 490 -3.27 -0.08 -48.12
N TYR A 491 -2.58 -1.18 -48.39
CA TYR A 491 -1.12 -1.15 -48.49
C TYR A 491 -0.62 -0.48 -49.77
N SER A 492 -1.27 -0.66 -50.92
CA SER A 492 -0.83 -0.08 -52.17
C SER A 492 -1.19 1.39 -52.29
N ASN A 493 -2.47 1.73 -52.11
CA ASN A 493 -3.01 3.04 -52.46
C ASN A 493 -2.99 3.99 -51.27
N ARG A 494 -3.23 3.49 -50.04
CA ARG A 494 -3.26 4.34 -48.84
C ARG A 494 -1.90 4.44 -48.15
N ALA A 495 -1.13 3.36 -48.13
CA ALA A 495 0.20 3.31 -47.52
C ALA A 495 1.35 3.46 -48.54
N GLY A 496 1.06 3.47 -49.84
CA GLY A 496 2.04 3.77 -50.89
C GLY A 496 3.04 2.66 -51.20
N LEU A 497 2.76 1.40 -50.83
CA LEU A 497 3.66 0.28 -51.09
C LEU A 497 3.51 -0.26 -52.51
N GLU A 498 4.63 -0.44 -53.21
CA GLU A 498 4.61 -0.92 -54.59
C GLU A 498 4.39 -2.45 -54.65
N VAL A 499 3.36 -2.87 -55.38
CA VAL A 499 3.03 -4.28 -55.60
C VAL A 499 3.98 -4.87 -56.64
N LYS A 500 4.71 -5.93 -56.26
CA LYS A 500 5.64 -6.67 -57.12
C LYS A 500 4.93 -7.76 -57.94
N LYS A 501 3.97 -8.47 -57.33
CA LYS A 501 3.22 -9.56 -57.96
C LYS A 501 1.84 -9.65 -57.29
N LYS A 502 0.77 -9.82 -58.06
CA LYS A 502 -0.59 -10.09 -57.55
C LYS A 502 -1.22 -11.21 -58.36
N THR A 503 -1.85 -12.14 -57.64
CA THR A 503 -2.77 -13.17 -58.15
C THR A 503 -4.08 -13.06 -57.39
N ASN A 504 -5.06 -13.92 -57.70
CA ASN A 504 -6.39 -13.88 -57.07
C ASN A 504 -6.37 -14.12 -55.54
N ASP A 505 -5.36 -14.83 -55.05
CA ASP A 505 -5.29 -15.28 -53.65
C ASP A 505 -3.98 -14.87 -52.95
N TYR A 506 -3.08 -14.18 -53.65
CA TYR A 506 -1.77 -13.78 -53.14
C TYR A 506 -1.27 -12.46 -53.75
N ALA A 507 -0.71 -11.59 -52.92
CA ALA A 507 -0.02 -10.38 -53.37
C ALA A 507 1.33 -10.26 -52.65
N ARG A 508 2.38 -9.85 -53.37
CA ARG A 508 3.72 -9.58 -52.84
C ARG A 508 4.11 -8.15 -53.18
N PHE A 509 4.55 -7.41 -52.19
CA PHE A 509 5.07 -6.05 -52.32
C PHE A 509 6.60 -6.06 -52.44
N LYS A 510 7.18 -5.01 -53.04
CA LYS A 510 8.64 -4.94 -53.26
C LYS A 510 9.45 -4.89 -51.95
N ASN A 511 8.85 -4.37 -50.88
CA ASN A 511 9.48 -4.24 -49.57
C ASN A 511 9.46 -5.52 -48.70
N GLY A 512 8.97 -6.65 -49.24
CA GLY A 512 8.97 -7.94 -48.52
C GLY A 512 7.69 -8.26 -47.75
N LEU A 513 6.68 -7.38 -47.80
CA LEU A 513 5.32 -7.70 -47.35
C LEU A 513 4.64 -8.62 -48.38
N SER A 514 3.98 -9.68 -47.93
CA SER A 514 3.03 -10.43 -48.73
C SER A 514 1.69 -10.55 -48.02
N VAL A 515 0.61 -10.59 -48.80
CA VAL A 515 -0.76 -10.79 -48.33
C VAL A 515 -1.31 -12.02 -49.04
N TYR A 516 -2.00 -12.90 -48.32
CA TYR A 516 -2.66 -14.05 -48.91
C TYR A 516 -4.06 -14.25 -48.34
N LYS A 517 -4.92 -14.91 -49.12
CA LYS A 517 -6.28 -15.22 -48.71
C LYS A 517 -6.29 -16.47 -47.84
N ASN A 518 -6.87 -16.39 -46.63
CA ASN A 518 -6.95 -17.54 -45.74
C ASN A 518 -7.90 -18.62 -46.29
N ALA A 519 -7.51 -19.89 -46.23
CA ALA A 519 -8.43 -21.02 -46.45
C ALA A 519 -9.43 -21.14 -45.29
N LYS A 520 -10.68 -21.50 -45.56
CA LYS A 520 -11.71 -21.68 -44.51
C LYS A 520 -11.38 -22.92 -43.67
N ASN A 521 -11.28 -22.76 -42.34
CA ASN A 521 -11.25 -23.90 -41.42
C ASN A 521 -12.67 -24.46 -41.20
N LYS A 522 -12.75 -25.73 -40.76
CA LYS A 522 -13.99 -26.54 -40.61
C LYS A 522 -15.12 -25.89 -39.78
N ASN A 523 -14.85 -24.82 -39.03
CA ASN A 523 -15.82 -24.14 -38.15
C ASN A 523 -16.19 -22.71 -38.59
N GLY A 524 -15.85 -22.28 -39.82
CA GLY A 524 -16.43 -21.08 -40.43
C GLY A 524 -15.93 -19.70 -39.94
N GLU A 525 -15.23 -19.60 -38.81
CA GLU A 525 -14.61 -18.35 -38.35
C GLU A 525 -13.13 -18.23 -38.81
N GLN A 526 -12.73 -17.06 -39.31
CA GLN A 526 -11.37 -16.76 -39.77
C GLN A 526 -10.81 -15.53 -39.05
N THR A 527 -9.71 -15.68 -38.30
CA THR A 527 -8.91 -14.57 -37.76
C THR A 527 -7.71 -14.26 -38.67
N PRO A 528 -7.25 -13.00 -38.76
CA PRO A 528 -6.03 -12.65 -39.47
C PRO A 528 -4.84 -13.41 -38.86
N SER A 529 -3.98 -13.98 -39.70
CA SER A 529 -2.76 -14.66 -39.26
C SER A 529 -1.53 -13.91 -39.76
N LEU A 530 -0.53 -13.74 -38.89
CA LEU A 530 0.74 -13.10 -39.23
C LEU A 530 1.84 -14.16 -39.16
N VAL A 531 2.58 -14.31 -40.25
CA VAL A 531 3.64 -15.31 -40.40
C VAL A 531 4.93 -14.60 -40.76
N LEU A 532 6.00 -14.89 -40.01
CA LEU A 532 7.34 -14.43 -40.33
C LEU A 532 7.92 -15.30 -41.45
N CYS A 533 8.49 -14.67 -42.46
CA CYS A 533 9.00 -15.34 -43.65
C CYS A 533 10.50 -15.07 -43.79
N PHE A 534 11.31 -16.12 -43.85
CA PHE A 534 12.74 -16.04 -44.09
C PHE A 534 13.08 -16.56 -45.48
N MET A 535 13.87 -15.80 -46.22
CA MET A 535 14.40 -16.25 -47.51
C MET A 535 15.81 -16.83 -47.31
N VAL A 536 16.01 -18.09 -47.67
CA VAL A 536 17.26 -18.84 -47.44
C VAL A 536 17.84 -19.35 -48.76
N GLU A 537 19.16 -19.44 -48.87
CA GLU A 537 19.82 -19.90 -50.11
C GLU A 537 19.75 -21.43 -50.24
N ASP A 538 19.95 -22.16 -49.15
CA ASP A 538 19.84 -23.61 -49.08
C ASP A 538 18.72 -24.04 -48.12
N ILE A 539 17.50 -24.12 -48.64
CA ILE A 539 16.34 -24.50 -47.84
C ILE A 539 16.39 -25.95 -47.35
N LYS A 540 17.09 -26.84 -48.06
CA LYS A 540 17.22 -28.26 -47.69
C LYS A 540 18.10 -28.41 -46.45
N ALA A 541 19.19 -27.66 -46.39
CA ALA A 541 20.04 -27.62 -45.19
C ALA A 541 19.28 -27.07 -43.98
N VAL A 542 18.52 -25.98 -44.15
CA VAL A 542 17.74 -25.37 -43.06
C VAL A 542 16.62 -26.31 -42.59
N PHE A 543 15.93 -26.98 -43.51
CA PHE A 543 14.90 -27.97 -43.16
C PHE A 543 15.49 -29.14 -42.37
N LYS A 544 16.61 -29.71 -42.82
CA LYS A 544 17.29 -30.82 -42.14
C LYS A 544 17.72 -30.43 -40.72
N ASN A 545 18.21 -29.21 -40.53
CA ASN A 545 18.61 -28.72 -39.20
C ASN A 545 17.40 -28.58 -38.26
N ILE A 546 16.24 -28.14 -38.78
CA ILE A 546 15.01 -28.02 -37.99
C ILE A 546 14.40 -29.41 -37.72
N GLU A 547 14.46 -30.34 -38.66
CA GLU A 547 14.01 -31.73 -38.48
C GLU A 547 14.84 -32.48 -37.42
N GLN A 548 16.13 -32.13 -37.28
CA GLN A 548 17.01 -32.65 -36.23
C GLN A 548 16.85 -31.95 -34.88
N SER A 549 15.91 -30.99 -34.77
CA SER A 549 15.59 -30.28 -33.53
C SER A 549 14.24 -30.72 -32.95
N ASP A 550 13.98 -30.43 -31.68
CA ASP A 550 12.69 -30.72 -31.03
C ASP A 550 11.54 -29.78 -31.48
N LEU A 551 11.74 -28.99 -32.54
CA LEU A 551 10.75 -28.02 -33.02
C LEU A 551 9.69 -28.68 -33.91
N LYS A 552 8.44 -28.28 -33.70
CA LYS A 552 7.31 -28.81 -34.47
C LYS A 552 7.31 -28.28 -35.90
N ILE A 553 7.48 -29.17 -36.88
CA ILE A 553 7.24 -28.87 -38.30
C ILE A 553 5.72 -28.82 -38.53
N VAL A 554 5.26 -27.68 -39.03
CA VAL A 554 3.84 -27.40 -39.33
C VAL A 554 3.49 -27.83 -40.75
N THR A 555 4.42 -27.65 -41.68
CA THR A 555 4.30 -28.12 -43.06
C THR A 555 5.66 -28.60 -43.52
N SER A 556 5.74 -29.86 -43.99
CA SER A 556 6.97 -30.46 -44.50
C SER A 556 7.48 -29.71 -45.73
N LEU A 557 8.77 -29.91 -46.05
CA LEU A 557 9.39 -29.28 -47.21
C LEU A 557 8.63 -29.60 -48.49
N THR A 558 8.11 -28.55 -49.12
CA THR A 558 7.41 -28.60 -50.39
C THR A 558 8.30 -27.97 -51.45
N THR A 559 8.64 -28.72 -52.49
CA THR A 559 9.41 -28.27 -53.66
C THR A 559 8.51 -28.34 -54.89
N ALA A 560 8.13 -27.20 -55.45
CA ALA A 560 7.45 -27.08 -56.74
C ALA A 560 8.36 -26.35 -57.74
N GLU A 561 8.08 -26.45 -59.05
CA GLU A 561 8.93 -25.88 -60.13
C GLU A 561 9.22 -24.37 -59.99
N ALA A 562 8.44 -23.64 -59.19
CA ALA A 562 8.57 -22.19 -59.01
C ALA A 562 8.90 -21.73 -57.58
N GLU A 563 8.64 -22.52 -56.54
CA GLU A 563 8.85 -22.12 -55.12
C GLU A 563 9.16 -23.35 -54.25
N SER A 564 10.15 -23.22 -53.35
CA SER A 564 10.44 -24.21 -52.31
C SER A 564 10.22 -23.59 -50.94
N PHE A 565 9.37 -24.18 -50.10
CA PHE A 565 9.08 -23.66 -48.77
C PHE A 565 8.72 -24.73 -47.73
N PHE A 566 8.82 -24.39 -46.45
CA PHE A 566 8.27 -25.17 -45.34
C PHE A 566 7.90 -24.27 -44.15
N LYS A 567 7.12 -24.80 -43.21
CA LYS A 567 6.70 -24.08 -41.98
C LYS A 567 7.05 -24.85 -40.72
N CYS A 568 7.49 -24.16 -39.70
CA CYS A 568 7.70 -24.72 -38.36
C CYS A 568 7.20 -23.76 -37.28
N LEU A 569 7.11 -24.25 -36.04
CA LEU A 569 6.96 -23.41 -34.86
C LEU A 569 8.33 -23.02 -34.33
N ASP A 570 8.49 -21.75 -33.97
CA ASP A 570 9.63 -21.31 -33.16
C ASP A 570 9.49 -21.81 -31.71
N PRO A 571 10.52 -21.66 -30.84
CA PRO A 571 10.45 -22.06 -29.44
C PRO A 571 9.34 -21.38 -28.62
N ASN A 572 8.74 -20.30 -29.12
CA ASN A 572 7.64 -19.57 -28.48
C ASN A 572 6.26 -19.94 -29.05
N GLY A 573 6.20 -20.84 -30.04
CA GLY A 573 4.97 -21.32 -30.67
C GLY A 573 4.46 -20.45 -31.82
N TYR A 574 5.25 -19.51 -32.35
CA TYR A 574 4.90 -18.72 -33.53
C TYR A 574 5.19 -19.50 -34.82
N VAL A 575 4.30 -19.36 -35.81
CA VAL A 575 4.51 -19.97 -37.14
C VAL A 575 5.54 -19.15 -37.92
N VAL A 576 6.61 -19.83 -38.35
CA VAL A 576 7.67 -19.30 -39.19
C VAL A 576 7.70 -20.08 -40.50
N GLU A 577 7.85 -19.36 -41.61
CA GLU A 577 7.97 -19.93 -42.95
C GLU A 577 9.36 -19.66 -43.53
N PHE A 578 9.98 -20.68 -44.11
CA PHE A 578 11.24 -20.54 -44.85
C PHE A 578 10.96 -20.75 -46.33
N ASN A 579 11.51 -19.88 -47.18
CA ASN A 579 11.40 -19.95 -48.64
C ASN A 579 12.80 -19.92 -49.25
N GLN A 580 13.01 -20.66 -50.34
CA GLN A 580 14.26 -20.56 -51.09
C GLN A 580 14.28 -19.28 -51.94
N VAL A 581 15.41 -18.56 -51.94
CA VAL A 581 15.63 -17.33 -52.75
C VAL A 581 15.61 -17.64 -54.23
#